data_AF-A0A836S1K1-F1
#
_entry.id   AF-A0A836S1K1-F1
#
_cell.length_a   1.000
_cell.length_b   1.000
_cell.length_c   1.000
_cell.angle_alpha   90.00
_cell.angle_beta   90.00
_cell.angle_gamma   90.00
#
_symmetry.space_group_name_H-M   'P 1'
#
loop_
_entity.id
_entity.type
_entity.pdbx_description
1 polymer ?
#
loop_
_entity_poly.entity_id
_entity_poly.type
_entity_poly.pdbx_seq_one_letter_code
_entity_poly.pdbx_strand_id
1 'polypeptide(L)'
;MYRDLAGYEVTEKCIDRVLTIRELIESVAPRVMEAIQRGMPYIVLVDGEAKPLDYALDRDCEIAILPPPSGGSSDISAEFFDGDLDLSLLKDLTVRYGPLGAGALAVFIGFVKGVVENRNVIELVYEVYEPYGSQKLRQLAYEASKRPGVLAVHVKHRKGAAKPGDITLLVAVVGEVLQ
;
A
#
# COMPACT_ATOMS: atom_id res chain seq x y z
N MET A 1 -12.82 1.96 -7.27
CA MET A 1 -12.44 2.97 -6.26
C MET A 1 -12.17 4.35 -6.87
N TYR A 2 -11.06 4.61 -7.58
CA TYR A 2 -10.84 5.91 -8.24
C TYR A 2 -11.95 6.25 -9.26
N ARG A 3 -12.42 5.24 -10.01
CA ARG A 3 -13.60 5.32 -10.89
C ARG A 3 -14.87 5.72 -10.13
N ASP A 4 -15.12 5.12 -8.97
CA ASP A 4 -16.31 5.40 -8.15
C ASP A 4 -16.22 6.78 -7.49
N LEU A 5 -15.00 7.23 -7.15
CA LEU A 5 -14.73 8.56 -6.62
C LEU A 5 -14.85 9.65 -7.69
N ALA A 6 -14.41 9.38 -8.92
CA ALA A 6 -14.54 10.29 -10.06
C ALA A 6 -15.99 10.38 -10.57
N GLY A 7 -16.74 9.28 -10.52
CA GLY A 7 -18.12 9.22 -11.00
C GLY A 7 -18.25 9.03 -12.51
N TYR A 8 -17.15 8.87 -13.23
CA TYR A 8 -17.08 8.60 -14.67
C TYR A 8 -15.79 7.82 -15.01
N GLU A 9 -15.78 7.16 -16.17
CA GLU A 9 -14.63 6.36 -16.66
C GLU A 9 -13.68 7.18 -17.54
N VAL A 10 -14.25 8.12 -18.32
CA VAL A 10 -13.52 9.07 -19.17
C VAL A 10 -14.26 10.40 -19.15
N THR A 11 -13.54 11.51 -19.08
CA THR A 11 -14.09 12.85 -19.28
C THR A 11 -13.12 13.69 -20.09
N GLU A 12 -13.65 14.55 -20.94
CA GLU A 12 -12.90 15.56 -21.67
C GLU A 12 -13.18 16.93 -21.05
N LYS A 13 -12.16 17.79 -21.00
CA LYS A 13 -12.31 19.16 -20.53
C LYS A 13 -11.40 20.08 -21.32
N CYS A 14 -12.00 21.10 -21.94
CA CYS A 14 -11.24 22.19 -22.55
C CYS A 14 -10.71 23.12 -21.46
N ILE A 15 -9.44 23.48 -21.56
CA ILE A 15 -8.77 24.36 -20.61
C ILE A 15 -8.18 25.53 -21.38
N ASP A 16 -8.59 26.74 -21.03
CA ASP A 16 -8.19 27.97 -21.74
C ASP A 16 -6.90 28.60 -21.18
N ARG A 17 -6.16 27.86 -20.32
CA ARG A 17 -4.92 28.29 -19.69
C ARG A 17 -4.05 27.08 -19.32
N VAL A 18 -2.75 27.31 -19.14
CA VAL A 18 -1.85 26.30 -18.57
C VAL A 18 -2.29 25.98 -17.13
N LEU A 19 -2.44 24.71 -16.80
CA LEU A 19 -2.77 24.20 -15.47
C LEU A 19 -1.80 23.09 -15.08
N THR A 20 -1.60 22.88 -13.79
CA THR A 20 -0.93 21.68 -13.29
C THR A 20 -1.89 20.49 -13.25
N ILE A 21 -1.35 19.27 -13.23
CA ILE A 21 -2.12 18.04 -12.99
C ILE A 21 -2.96 18.18 -11.71
N ARG A 22 -2.40 18.73 -10.63
CA ARG A 22 -3.11 19.00 -9.39
C ARG A 22 -4.37 19.82 -9.60
N GLU A 23 -4.23 21.01 -10.20
CA GLU A 23 -5.35 21.93 -10.41
C GLU A 23 -6.42 21.32 -11.31
N LEU A 24 -6.01 20.53 -12.31
CA LEU A 24 -6.95 19.82 -13.15
C LEU A 24 -7.76 18.79 -12.36
N ILE A 25 -7.10 17.94 -11.57
CA ILE A 25 -7.79 16.91 -10.77
C ILE A 25 -8.69 17.56 -9.72
N GLU A 26 -8.27 18.65 -9.09
CA GLU A 26 -9.12 19.45 -8.17
C GLU A 26 -10.39 19.95 -8.86
N SER A 27 -10.28 20.37 -10.11
CA SER A 27 -11.38 20.91 -10.90
C SER A 27 -12.34 19.83 -11.45
N VAL A 28 -11.83 18.63 -11.72
CA VAL A 28 -12.54 17.61 -12.50
C VAL A 28 -12.95 16.40 -11.65
N ALA A 29 -12.14 16.04 -10.66
CA ALA A 29 -12.38 14.94 -9.75
C ALA A 29 -12.00 15.34 -8.30
N PRO A 30 -12.71 16.30 -7.67
CA PRO A 30 -12.35 16.83 -6.36
C PRO A 30 -12.29 15.74 -5.27
N ARG A 31 -13.15 14.72 -5.36
CA ARG A 31 -13.13 13.55 -4.46
C ARG A 31 -11.89 12.67 -4.64
N VAL A 32 -11.35 12.58 -5.85
CA VAL A 32 -10.09 11.89 -6.12
C VAL A 32 -8.93 12.68 -5.52
N MET A 33 -8.93 14.00 -5.66
CA MET A 33 -7.92 14.83 -5.01
C MET A 33 -7.98 14.70 -3.48
N GLU A 34 -9.18 14.71 -2.91
CA GLU A 34 -9.36 14.52 -1.46
C GLU A 34 -8.78 13.17 -1.00
N ALA A 35 -9.01 12.09 -1.74
CA ALA A 35 -8.44 10.78 -1.45
C ALA A 35 -6.90 10.79 -1.54
N ILE A 36 -6.33 11.44 -2.57
CA ILE A 36 -4.89 11.62 -2.73
C ILE A 36 -4.30 12.40 -1.55
N GLN A 37 -4.95 13.51 -1.15
CA GLN A 37 -4.54 14.32 0.01
C GLN A 37 -4.63 13.56 1.33
N ARG A 38 -5.55 12.60 1.44
CA ARG A 38 -5.67 11.64 2.56
C ARG A 38 -4.61 10.53 2.52
N GLY A 39 -3.65 10.59 1.59
CA GLY A 39 -2.52 9.67 1.50
C GLY A 39 -2.83 8.37 0.74
N MET A 40 -3.90 8.34 -0.06
CA MET A 40 -4.17 7.21 -0.93
C MET A 40 -3.12 7.12 -2.04
N PRO A 41 -2.48 5.96 -2.24
CA PRO A 41 -1.44 5.81 -3.26
C PRO A 41 -2.03 5.87 -4.66
N TYR A 42 -1.34 6.57 -5.57
CA TYR A 42 -1.79 6.81 -6.94
C TYR A 42 -0.60 6.83 -7.90
N ILE A 43 -0.88 6.63 -9.19
CA ILE A 43 0.01 6.95 -10.29
C ILE A 43 -0.77 7.85 -11.24
N VAL A 44 -0.16 8.98 -11.64
CA VAL A 44 -0.67 9.78 -12.76
C VAL A 44 0.22 9.54 -13.96
N LEU A 45 -0.41 9.19 -15.09
CA LEU A 45 0.23 9.10 -16.39
C LEU A 45 -0.26 10.26 -17.27
N VAL A 46 0.67 10.91 -17.97
CA VAL A 46 0.39 11.85 -19.06
C VAL A 46 0.91 11.22 -20.35
N ASP A 47 0.03 10.97 -21.31
CA ASP A 47 0.34 10.26 -22.57
C ASP A 47 1.06 8.90 -22.33
N GLY A 48 0.72 8.23 -21.22
CA GLY A 48 1.32 6.95 -20.81
C GLY A 48 2.60 7.06 -19.98
N GLU A 49 3.14 8.26 -19.75
CA GLU A 49 4.34 8.48 -18.94
C GLU A 49 4.02 8.98 -17.53
N ALA A 50 4.68 8.43 -16.50
CA ALA A 50 4.49 8.88 -15.12
C ALA A 50 5.00 10.31 -14.91
N LYS A 51 4.15 11.19 -14.39
CA LYS A 51 4.48 12.59 -14.08
C LYS A 51 4.02 12.98 -12.66
N PRO A 52 4.72 13.92 -11.98
CA PRO A 52 4.31 14.41 -10.68
C PRO A 52 3.12 15.39 -10.78
N LEU A 53 2.41 15.62 -9.66
CA LEU A 53 1.19 16.46 -9.63
C LEU A 53 1.42 17.94 -9.99
N ASP A 54 2.64 18.44 -9.84
CA ASP A 54 3.05 19.80 -10.20
C ASP A 54 3.45 19.95 -11.67
N TYR A 55 3.40 18.86 -12.45
CA TYR A 55 3.64 18.91 -13.89
C TYR A 55 2.60 19.80 -14.58
N ALA A 56 3.10 20.74 -15.40
CA ALA A 56 2.30 21.67 -16.16
C ALA A 56 1.78 21.04 -17.46
N LEU A 57 0.50 21.27 -17.75
CA LEU A 57 -0.21 20.83 -18.93
C LEU A 57 -0.35 22.03 -19.88
N ASP A 58 0.39 22.00 -20.97
CA ASP A 58 0.49 23.10 -21.95
C ASP A 58 -0.04 22.72 -23.35
N ARG A 59 -0.55 21.49 -23.48
CA ARG A 59 -1.05 20.90 -24.73
C ARG A 59 -2.15 19.89 -24.45
N ASP A 60 -2.85 19.50 -25.51
CA ASP A 60 -3.78 18.37 -25.47
C ASP A 60 -3.02 17.08 -25.12
N CYS A 61 -3.48 16.39 -24.09
CA CYS A 61 -2.87 15.16 -23.59
C CYS A 61 -3.91 14.27 -22.93
N GLU A 62 -3.62 12.97 -22.90
CA GLU A 62 -4.40 12.00 -22.13
C GLU A 62 -3.84 11.90 -20.72
N ILE A 63 -4.71 12.00 -19.71
CA ILE A 63 -4.33 11.85 -18.31
C ILE A 63 -5.05 10.65 -17.72
N ALA A 64 -4.27 9.65 -17.30
CA ALA A 64 -4.78 8.49 -16.59
C ALA A 64 -4.38 8.57 -15.12
N ILE A 65 -5.38 8.59 -14.23
CA ILE A 65 -5.18 8.43 -12.79
C ILE A 65 -5.47 6.97 -12.47
N LEU A 66 -4.42 6.25 -12.13
CA LEU A 66 -4.51 4.84 -11.82
C LEU A 66 -4.20 4.64 -10.34
N PRO A 67 -4.88 3.69 -9.66
CA PRO A 67 -4.24 3.08 -8.52
C PRO A 67 -2.90 2.48 -8.98
N PRO A 68 -1.91 2.31 -8.09
CA PRO A 68 -0.72 1.53 -8.39
C PRO A 68 -1.12 0.21 -9.06
N PRO A 69 -0.36 -0.33 -10.03
CA PRO A 69 -0.74 -1.44 -10.92
C PRO A 69 -1.01 -2.81 -10.23
N SER A 70 -1.27 -2.82 -8.93
CA SER A 70 -1.82 -3.94 -8.19
C SER A 70 -3.34 -3.76 -8.11
N GLY A 71 -4.07 -4.36 -9.04
CA GLY A 71 -5.53 -4.23 -9.10
C GLY A 71 -6.24 -4.62 -7.80
N GLY A 72 -7.26 -3.83 -7.43
CA GLY A 72 -8.37 -4.24 -6.56
C GLY A 72 -8.31 -3.78 -5.10
N SER A 73 -8.94 -2.62 -4.83
CA SER A 73 -9.73 -2.27 -3.63
C SER A 73 -9.16 -2.46 -2.20
N SER A 74 -7.95 -2.97 -2.03
CA SER A 74 -7.38 -3.28 -0.72
C SER A 74 -5.92 -2.85 -0.73
N ASP A 75 -5.54 -2.09 0.28
CA ASP A 75 -4.17 -1.64 0.49
C ASP A 75 -3.34 -2.84 0.92
N ILE A 76 -2.68 -3.44 -0.06
CA ILE A 76 -1.93 -4.68 0.10
C ILE A 76 -0.46 -4.37 -0.15
N SER A 77 0.38 -4.57 0.85
CA SER A 77 1.83 -4.52 0.68
C SER A 77 2.45 -5.81 1.20
N ALA A 78 3.38 -6.39 0.45
CA ALA A 78 4.11 -7.57 0.88
C ALA A 78 5.55 -7.46 0.40
N GLU A 79 6.48 -7.31 1.34
CA GLU A 79 7.88 -7.02 1.02
C GLU A 79 8.86 -7.70 1.98
N PHE A 80 10.09 -7.87 1.50
CA PHE A 80 11.20 -8.24 2.35
C PHE A 80 11.95 -6.99 2.82
N PHE A 81 12.32 -6.96 4.09
CA PHE A 81 13.11 -5.88 4.67
C PHE A 81 14.46 -6.39 5.19
N ASP A 82 15.44 -5.51 5.22
CA ASP A 82 16.74 -5.72 5.85
C ASP A 82 16.95 -4.63 6.91
N GLY A 83 17.50 -4.99 8.06
CA GLY A 83 17.65 -4.09 9.20
C GLY A 83 16.40 -3.96 10.09
N ASP A 84 16.13 -2.73 10.53
CA ASP A 84 15.09 -2.44 11.52
C ASP A 84 13.71 -2.27 10.88
N LEU A 85 12.69 -2.65 11.65
CA LEU A 85 11.30 -2.54 11.25
C LEU A 85 10.63 -1.36 11.93
N ASP A 86 10.16 -0.39 11.13
CA ASP A 86 9.38 0.71 11.66
C ASP A 86 7.95 0.28 12.00
N LEU A 87 7.62 0.27 13.29
CA LEU A 87 6.27 -0.07 13.78
C LEU A 87 5.31 1.12 13.76
N SER A 88 5.77 2.33 13.41
CA SER A 88 4.91 3.51 13.26
C SER A 88 3.79 3.29 12.24
N LEU A 89 4.04 2.42 11.25
CA LEU A 89 3.04 2.00 10.25
C LEU A 89 1.75 1.48 10.89
N LEU A 90 1.80 0.83 12.06
CA LEU A 90 0.60 0.30 12.72
C LEU A 90 -0.34 1.43 13.14
N LYS A 91 0.23 2.55 13.62
CA LYS A 91 -0.53 3.75 13.95
C LYS A 91 -1.12 4.35 12.69
N ASP A 92 -0.34 4.45 11.62
CA ASP A 92 -0.80 5.01 10.35
C ASP A 92 -1.97 4.23 9.77
N LEU A 93 -1.95 2.89 9.89
CA LEU A 93 -3.08 2.05 9.49
C LEU A 93 -4.35 2.39 10.28
N THR A 94 -4.26 2.54 11.60
CA THR A 94 -5.46 2.89 12.40
C THR A 94 -6.00 4.28 12.06
N VAL A 95 -5.12 5.26 11.85
CA VAL A 95 -5.51 6.64 11.48
C VAL A 95 -6.14 6.67 10.09
N ARG A 96 -5.58 5.93 9.13
CA ARG A 96 -6.07 5.85 7.76
C ARG A 96 -7.43 5.16 7.66
N TYR A 97 -7.58 4.02 8.32
CA TYR A 97 -8.73 3.14 8.13
C TYR A 97 -9.84 3.30 9.16
N GLY A 98 -9.58 3.88 10.33
CA GLY A 98 -10.60 4.16 11.34
C GLY A 98 -11.79 4.96 10.78
N PRO A 99 -11.57 6.08 10.07
CA PRO A 99 -12.64 6.85 9.43
C PRO A 99 -13.36 6.11 8.27
N LEU A 100 -12.78 5.01 7.78
CA LEU A 100 -13.32 4.21 6.68
C LEU A 100 -14.15 3.01 7.17
N GLY A 101 -14.44 2.93 8.47
CA GLY A 101 -15.25 1.85 9.06
C GLY A 101 -14.43 0.67 9.58
N ALA A 102 -13.10 0.75 9.59
CA ALA A 102 -12.30 -0.26 10.27
C ALA A 102 -12.54 -0.20 11.79
N GLY A 103 -12.83 -1.36 12.38
CA GLY A 103 -13.03 -1.52 13.82
C GLY A 103 -11.87 -2.25 14.50
N ALA A 104 -10.98 -2.89 13.73
CA ALA A 104 -9.91 -3.71 14.26
C ALA A 104 -8.65 -3.69 13.40
N LEU A 105 -7.51 -3.81 14.08
CA LEU A 105 -6.20 -4.09 13.50
C LEU A 105 -5.67 -5.36 14.17
N ALA A 106 -5.54 -6.43 13.41
CA ALA A 106 -4.91 -7.67 13.84
C ALA A 106 -3.43 -7.65 13.45
N VAL A 107 -2.55 -7.86 14.42
CA VAL A 107 -1.10 -7.85 14.20
C VAL A 107 -0.49 -9.17 14.65
N PHE A 108 0.34 -9.76 13.79
CA PHE A 108 1.18 -10.90 14.11
C PHE A 108 2.65 -10.49 13.95
N ILE A 109 3.44 -10.69 15.01
CA ILE A 109 4.87 -10.39 15.04
C ILE A 109 5.63 -11.68 15.32
N GLY A 110 6.47 -12.09 14.38
CA GLY A 110 7.44 -13.16 14.54
C GLY A 110 8.80 -12.59 14.94
N PHE A 111 9.48 -13.24 15.88
CA PHE A 111 10.81 -12.85 16.36
C PHE A 111 11.68 -14.08 16.63
N VAL A 112 13.00 -13.89 16.64
CA VAL A 112 13.96 -14.98 16.89
C VAL A 112 13.92 -15.40 18.36
N LYS A 113 13.68 -16.70 18.60
CA LYS A 113 13.77 -17.29 19.94
C LYS A 113 15.24 -17.45 20.35
N GLY A 114 15.56 -17.16 21.60
CA GLY A 114 16.92 -17.34 22.13
C GLY A 114 17.31 -18.80 22.40
N VAL A 115 16.35 -19.70 22.59
CA VAL A 115 16.59 -21.12 22.86
C VAL A 115 15.68 -21.99 22.01
N VAL A 116 16.27 -22.99 21.35
CA VAL A 116 15.57 -23.99 20.55
C VAL A 116 16.16 -25.36 20.89
N GLU A 117 15.34 -26.32 21.33
CA GLU A 117 15.77 -27.68 21.67
C GLU A 117 16.99 -27.74 22.61
N ASN A 118 16.97 -26.94 23.69
CA ASN A 118 18.07 -26.76 24.65
C ASN A 118 19.37 -26.20 24.06
N ARG A 119 19.34 -25.60 22.87
CA ARG A 119 20.49 -24.91 22.26
C ARG A 119 20.25 -23.41 22.22
N ASN A 120 21.29 -22.64 22.53
CA ASN A 120 21.26 -21.19 22.41
C ASN A 120 21.40 -20.78 20.95
N VAL A 121 20.47 -19.96 20.47
CA VAL A 121 20.52 -19.35 19.15
C VAL A 121 21.37 -18.10 19.23
N ILE A 122 22.41 -18.01 18.40
CA ILE A 122 23.26 -16.81 18.31
C ILE A 122 22.76 -15.90 17.20
N GLU A 123 22.44 -16.49 16.05
CA GLU A 123 22.00 -15.79 14.84
C GLU A 123 21.22 -16.75 13.93
N LEU A 124 20.24 -16.21 13.21
CA LEU A 124 19.55 -16.87 12.10
C LEU A 124 19.69 -16.03 10.84
N VAL A 125 19.94 -16.68 9.70
CA VAL A 125 20.03 -16.01 8.40
C VAL A 125 18.81 -16.38 7.57
N TYR A 126 18.00 -15.38 7.20
CA TYR A 126 16.81 -15.55 6.38
C TYR A 126 17.13 -15.29 4.91
N GLU A 127 17.26 -16.36 4.13
CA GLU A 127 17.51 -16.29 2.70
C GLU A 127 16.22 -16.28 1.89
N VAL A 128 16.20 -15.49 0.81
CA VAL A 128 15.03 -15.36 -0.07
C VAL A 128 15.44 -15.70 -1.50
N TYR A 129 14.76 -16.67 -2.09
CA TYR A 129 14.95 -17.02 -3.49
C TYR A 129 14.13 -16.08 -4.38
N GLU A 130 14.76 -15.06 -4.95
CA GLU A 130 14.08 -14.09 -5.82
C GLU A 130 14.05 -14.55 -7.30
N PRO A 131 12.99 -14.21 -8.05
CA PRO A 131 11.82 -13.41 -7.66
C PRO A 131 10.70 -14.22 -6.97
N TYR A 132 10.88 -15.53 -6.81
CA TYR A 132 9.84 -16.46 -6.36
C TYR A 132 9.31 -16.11 -4.95
N GLY A 133 10.21 -15.81 -4.01
CA GLY A 133 9.85 -15.45 -2.64
C GLY A 133 8.96 -14.22 -2.60
N SER A 134 9.34 -13.15 -3.32
CA SER A 134 8.54 -11.92 -3.38
C SER A 134 7.19 -12.14 -4.04
N GLN A 135 7.13 -12.93 -5.11
CA GLN A 135 5.86 -13.26 -5.76
C GLN A 135 4.94 -14.06 -4.84
N LYS A 136 5.49 -15.05 -4.13
CA LYS A 136 4.69 -15.90 -3.22
C LYS A 136 4.16 -15.10 -2.03
N LEU A 137 4.97 -14.22 -1.46
CA LEU A 137 4.56 -13.36 -0.35
C LEU A 137 3.42 -12.42 -0.76
N ARG A 138 3.53 -11.78 -1.94
CA ARG A 138 2.47 -10.95 -2.52
C ARG A 138 1.20 -11.74 -2.81
N GLN A 139 1.33 -12.95 -3.36
CA GLN A 139 0.20 -13.84 -3.60
C GLN A 139 -0.56 -14.12 -2.30
N LEU A 140 0.13 -14.48 -1.22
CA LEU A 140 -0.49 -14.79 0.07
C LEU A 140 -1.19 -13.57 0.68
N ALA A 141 -0.57 -12.39 0.60
CA ALA A 141 -1.20 -11.15 1.07
C ALA A 141 -2.47 -10.81 0.27
N TYR A 142 -2.44 -11.02 -1.04
CA TYR A 142 -3.60 -10.84 -1.92
C TYR A 142 -4.70 -11.88 -1.67
N GLU A 143 -4.35 -13.13 -1.39
CA GLU A 143 -5.33 -14.15 -0.99
C GLU A 143 -6.00 -13.81 0.35
N ALA A 144 -5.24 -13.29 1.31
CA ALA A 144 -5.76 -12.85 2.60
C ALA A 144 -6.71 -11.64 2.47
N SER A 145 -6.42 -10.69 1.57
CA SER A 145 -7.25 -9.49 1.37
C SER A 145 -8.61 -9.78 0.76
N LYS A 146 -8.78 -10.92 0.08
CA LYS A 146 -10.08 -11.36 -0.47
C LYS A 146 -11.09 -11.77 0.59
N ARG A 147 -10.68 -11.90 1.85
CA ARG A 147 -11.59 -12.25 2.94
C ARG A 147 -12.59 -11.11 3.16
N PRO A 148 -13.89 -11.40 3.31
CA PRO A 148 -14.89 -10.36 3.58
C PRO A 148 -14.52 -9.51 4.80
N GLY A 149 -14.70 -8.19 4.68
CA GLY A 149 -14.41 -7.22 5.73
C GLY A 149 -12.93 -6.87 5.91
N VAL A 150 -12.01 -7.42 5.10
CA VAL A 150 -10.59 -7.00 5.11
C VAL A 150 -10.39 -5.76 4.24
N LEU A 151 -9.81 -4.72 4.84
CA LEU A 151 -9.56 -3.42 4.20
C LEU A 151 -8.10 -3.25 3.77
N ALA A 152 -7.16 -3.80 4.55
CA ALA A 152 -5.74 -3.72 4.27
C ALA A 152 -4.98 -4.94 4.79
N VAL A 153 -3.91 -5.33 4.07
CA VAL A 153 -3.00 -6.42 4.45
C VAL A 153 -1.57 -5.98 4.19
N HIS A 154 -0.78 -5.83 5.25
CA HIS A 154 0.63 -5.47 5.17
C HIS A 154 1.49 -6.60 5.73
N VAL A 155 2.41 -7.09 4.91
CA VAL A 155 3.36 -8.15 5.28
C VAL A 155 4.78 -7.66 5.07
N LYS A 156 5.59 -7.75 6.12
CA LYS A 156 7.03 -7.48 6.07
C LYS A 156 7.78 -8.67 6.62
N HIS A 157 8.63 -9.29 5.81
CA HIS A 157 9.44 -10.43 6.23
C HIS A 157 10.92 -10.07 6.17
N ARG A 158 11.70 -10.44 7.18
CA ARG A 158 13.13 -10.13 7.20
C ARG A 158 13.88 -10.97 6.18
N LYS A 159 14.88 -10.38 5.54
CA LYS A 159 15.96 -11.09 4.86
C LYS A 159 17.28 -10.76 5.56
N GLY A 160 18.24 -11.67 5.49
CA GLY A 160 19.55 -11.51 6.13
C GLY A 160 19.56 -11.96 7.60
N ALA A 161 20.60 -11.55 8.31
CA ALA A 161 20.89 -12.00 9.67
C ALA A 161 19.93 -11.40 10.71
N ALA A 162 19.60 -12.17 11.74
CA ALA A 162 18.75 -11.78 12.85
C ALA A 162 19.21 -12.47 14.14
N LYS A 163 19.22 -11.73 15.25
CA LYS A 163 19.61 -12.21 16.58
C LYS A 163 18.38 -12.48 17.45
N PRO A 164 18.51 -13.25 18.55
CA PRO A 164 17.44 -13.42 19.52
C PRO A 164 16.77 -12.09 19.92
N GLY A 165 15.44 -12.04 19.81
CA GLY A 165 14.64 -10.84 20.06
C GLY A 165 14.36 -9.98 18.81
N ASP A 166 15.12 -10.13 17.74
CA ASP A 166 14.89 -9.37 16.50
C ASP A 166 13.57 -9.77 15.85
N ILE A 167 12.82 -8.77 15.37
CA ILE A 167 11.61 -8.98 14.57
C ILE A 167 12.01 -9.52 13.20
N THR A 168 11.34 -10.59 12.80
CA THR A 168 11.59 -11.34 11.55
C THR A 168 10.36 -11.37 10.65
N LEU A 169 9.17 -11.16 11.20
CA LEU A 169 7.93 -11.13 10.44
C LEU A 169 6.96 -10.16 11.10
N LEU A 170 6.33 -9.32 10.29
CA LEU A 170 5.17 -8.53 10.65
C LEU A 170 4.06 -8.82 9.66
N VAL A 171 2.88 -9.18 10.16
CA VAL A 171 1.64 -9.24 9.40
C VAL A 171 0.65 -8.32 10.10
N ALA A 172 0.15 -7.31 9.40
CA ALA A 172 -0.87 -6.39 9.88
C ALA A 172 -2.09 -6.47 8.97
N VAL A 173 -3.26 -6.78 9.53
CA VAL A 173 -4.51 -6.90 8.80
C VAL A 173 -5.53 -5.97 9.42
N VAL A 174 -6.06 -5.06 8.60
CA VAL A 174 -7.12 -4.13 9.01
C VAL A 174 -8.46 -4.71 8.57
N GLY A 175 -9.42 -4.74 9.49
CA GLY A 175 -10.74 -5.27 9.24
C GLY A 175 -11.87 -4.40 9.78
N GLU A 176 -13.01 -4.51 9.12
CA GLU A 176 -14.31 -4.11 9.65
C GLU A 176 -14.70 -5.04 10.81
N VAL A 177 -15.38 -4.49 11.80
CA VAL A 177 -16.03 -5.28 12.85
C VAL A 177 -17.52 -5.13 12.60
N LEU A 178 -18.18 -6.23 12.19
CA LEU A 178 -19.63 -6.24 12.00
C LEU A 178 -20.29 -5.90 13.35
N GLN A 179 -21.04 -4.80 13.37
CA GLN A 179 -21.87 -4.38 14.50
C GLN A 179 -23.31 -4.83 14.31
#